data_AF-A0A7C1J1F1-F1
#
_entry.id   AF-A0A7C1J1F1-F1
#
_cell.length_a   1.000
_cell.length_b   1.000
_cell.length_c   1.000
_cell.angle_alpha   90.00
_cell.angle_beta   90.00
_cell.angle_gamma   90.00
#
_symmetry.space_group_name_H-M   'P 1'
#
loop_
_entity.id
_entity.type
_entity.pdbx_description
1 polymer ?
#
loop_
_entity_poly.entity_id
_entity_poly.type
_entity_poly.pdbx_seq_one_letter_code
_entity_poly.pdbx_strand_id
1 'polypeptide(L)'
;MDVNAKTTEESEKPKSICHELMGGGNPCPFEKFDVDEQHCIFHSNLVDKKRSTFEKELKLYIEKIKSDPKIEAFDFTRFAFPAFSFHGTTFEKPVIFLQSRFVENADFSGVVFKNMANFQGCELLKGGSFSRTKFMKMANFIGTNIARCWFDEAEFLDVAVFKSAKFQDFVHFLGAKFNNAALFSEARFKGNANFGEATFKGHVHFDDVEFDDITVFLYLYCPT
;
A
#
# COMPACT_ATOMS: atom_id res chain seq x y z
N MET A 1 -38.52 -49.70 -24.96
CA MET A 1 -37.12 -49.31 -25.25
C MET A 1 -36.91 -47.99 -24.52
N ASP A 2 -36.56 -48.06 -23.24
CA ASP A 2 -36.26 -46.88 -22.43
C ASP A 2 -34.77 -46.57 -22.57
N VAL A 3 -34.46 -45.48 -23.26
CA VAL A 3 -33.11 -44.94 -23.37
C VAL A 3 -32.94 -43.93 -22.26
N ASN A 4 -32.58 -44.41 -21.07
CA ASN A 4 -32.27 -43.57 -19.93
C ASN A 4 -30.89 -42.94 -20.16
N ALA A 5 -30.87 -41.69 -20.66
CA ALA A 5 -29.66 -40.91 -20.80
C ALA A 5 -29.12 -40.56 -19.41
N LYS A 6 -28.07 -41.26 -18.97
CA LYS A 6 -27.23 -40.85 -17.84
C LYS A 6 -26.54 -39.54 -18.22
N THR A 7 -27.06 -38.42 -17.75
CA THR A 7 -26.30 -37.18 -17.60
C THR A 7 -25.19 -37.46 -16.59
N THR A 8 -23.96 -37.55 -17.07
CA THR A 8 -22.77 -37.51 -16.22
C THR A 8 -22.68 -36.11 -15.63
N GLU A 9 -23.01 -35.98 -14.35
CA GLU A 9 -22.55 -34.85 -13.53
C GLU A 9 -21.01 -34.89 -13.56
N GLU A 10 -20.40 -34.07 -14.40
CA GLU A 10 -19.01 -33.69 -14.22
C GLU A 10 -18.95 -32.94 -12.87
N SER A 11 -18.49 -33.64 -11.84
CA SER A 11 -18.17 -33.00 -10.58
C SER A 11 -17.10 -31.94 -10.85
N GLU A 12 -17.48 -30.66 -10.77
CA GLU A 12 -16.52 -29.55 -10.82
C GLU A 12 -15.43 -29.84 -9.78
N LYS A 13 -14.22 -30.15 -10.25
CA LYS A 13 -13.06 -30.30 -9.37
C LYS A 13 -12.95 -29.02 -8.54
N PRO A 14 -12.75 -29.10 -7.22
CA PRO A 14 -12.64 -27.91 -6.39
C PRO A 14 -11.53 -27.02 -6.94
N LYS A 15 -11.88 -25.79 -7.32
CA LYS A 15 -10.92 -24.83 -7.85
C LYS A 15 -9.83 -24.62 -6.79
N SER A 16 -8.57 -24.80 -7.20
CA SER A 16 -7.46 -24.67 -6.27
C SER A 16 -7.28 -23.21 -5.83
N ILE A 17 -7.04 -23.00 -4.53
CA ILE A 17 -6.82 -21.70 -3.90
C ILE A 17 -5.37 -21.21 -4.05
N CYS A 18 -5.16 -19.90 -4.01
CA CYS A 18 -3.83 -19.29 -4.00
C CYS A 18 -2.96 -19.81 -2.85
N HIS A 19 -1.68 -20.05 -3.09
CA HIS A 19 -0.74 -20.59 -2.09
C HIS A 19 -0.13 -19.53 -1.15
N GLU A 20 -0.42 -18.25 -1.37
CA GLU A 20 0.10 -17.14 -0.55
C GLU A 20 -0.60 -17.01 0.79
N LEU A 21 0.08 -16.33 1.72
CA LEU A 21 -0.45 -15.97 3.02
C LEU A 21 -0.79 -14.48 3.07
N MET A 22 -1.88 -14.17 3.78
CA MET A 22 -2.29 -12.80 4.10
C MET A 22 -1.52 -12.28 5.33
N GLY A 23 -1.74 -11.02 5.73
CA GLY A 23 -0.95 -10.35 6.78
C GLY A 23 -1.05 -11.01 8.15
N GLY A 24 -2.16 -11.70 8.43
CA GLY A 24 -2.36 -12.49 9.65
C GLY A 24 -1.83 -13.93 9.59
N GLY A 25 -1.14 -14.33 8.52
CA GLY A 25 -0.65 -15.70 8.31
C GLY A 25 -1.72 -16.68 7.83
N ASN A 26 -2.96 -16.23 7.64
CA ASN A 26 -4.03 -17.05 7.08
C ASN A 26 -3.82 -17.27 5.57
N PRO A 27 -4.23 -18.42 5.02
CA PRO A 27 -4.22 -18.65 3.58
C PRO A 27 -5.01 -17.59 2.82
N CYS A 28 -4.51 -17.24 1.64
CA CYS A 28 -5.22 -16.37 0.71
C CYS A 28 -6.58 -16.98 0.32
N PRO A 29 -7.69 -16.22 0.45
CA PRO A 29 -9.03 -16.77 0.23
C PRO A 29 -9.45 -16.79 -1.24
N PHE A 30 -8.58 -16.38 -2.16
CA PHE A 30 -8.91 -16.22 -3.58
C PHE A 30 -8.50 -17.45 -4.39
N GLU A 31 -9.35 -17.80 -5.36
CA GLU A 31 -9.07 -18.83 -6.35
C GLU A 31 -7.84 -18.46 -7.20
N LYS A 32 -7.09 -19.46 -7.65
CA LYS A 32 -6.00 -19.24 -8.61
C LYS A 32 -6.55 -18.63 -9.89
N PHE A 33 -5.81 -17.68 -10.44
CA PHE A 33 -6.25 -16.90 -11.59
C PHE A 33 -6.06 -17.64 -12.91
N ASP A 34 -4.99 -18.42 -13.01
CA ASP A 34 -4.66 -19.26 -14.16
C ASP A 34 -4.37 -20.69 -13.67
N VAL A 35 -4.66 -21.69 -14.52
CA VAL A 35 -4.42 -23.12 -14.24
C VAL A 35 -2.93 -23.42 -14.05
N ASP A 36 -2.06 -22.65 -14.69
CA ASP A 36 -0.61 -22.77 -14.59
C ASP A 36 -0.01 -21.88 -13.49
N GLU A 37 -0.79 -20.96 -12.91
CA GLU A 37 -0.33 -20.11 -11.82
C GLU A 37 -0.64 -20.72 -10.46
N GLN A 38 0.29 -20.60 -9.52
CA GLN A 38 0.03 -20.92 -8.09
C GLN A 38 -0.67 -19.78 -7.33
N HIS A 39 -0.98 -18.68 -8.02
CA HIS A 39 -1.40 -17.41 -7.43
C HIS A 39 -2.80 -16.98 -7.92
N CYS A 40 -3.51 -16.22 -7.09
CA CYS A 40 -4.69 -15.49 -7.52
C CYS A 40 -4.31 -14.21 -8.27
N ILE A 41 -5.30 -13.53 -8.83
CA ILE A 41 -5.10 -12.31 -9.63
C ILE A 41 -4.38 -11.20 -8.85
N PHE A 42 -4.54 -11.19 -7.51
CA PHE A 42 -3.91 -10.21 -6.64
C PHE A 42 -2.44 -10.52 -6.36
N HIS A 43 -2.07 -11.81 -6.24
CA HIS A 43 -0.70 -12.24 -5.96
C HIS A 43 0.12 -12.52 -7.24
N SER A 44 -0.54 -12.50 -8.40
CA SER A 44 0.10 -12.70 -9.70
C SER A 44 0.99 -11.52 -10.11
N ASN A 45 2.22 -11.84 -10.51
CA ASN A 45 3.18 -10.90 -11.08
C ASN A 45 3.16 -10.85 -12.62
N LEU A 46 2.19 -11.51 -13.27
CA LEU A 46 2.06 -11.46 -14.72
C LEU A 46 1.95 -10.02 -15.21
N VAL A 47 2.82 -9.66 -16.15
CA VAL A 47 2.87 -8.32 -16.76
C VAL A 47 1.57 -8.01 -17.51
N ASP A 48 0.95 -9.04 -18.10
CA ASP A 48 -0.26 -8.91 -18.92
C ASP A 48 -1.56 -9.12 -18.13
N LYS A 49 -1.51 -9.15 -16.78
CA LYS A 49 -2.73 -9.25 -15.98
C LYS A 49 -3.68 -8.12 -16.36
N LYS A 50 -4.86 -8.48 -16.86
CA LYS A 50 -5.84 -7.50 -17.35
C LYS A 50 -6.24 -6.58 -16.21
N ARG A 51 -5.80 -5.32 -16.28
CA ARG A 51 -6.09 -4.28 -15.29
C ARG A 51 -7.58 -4.22 -14.96
N SER A 52 -8.45 -4.31 -15.96
CA SER A 52 -9.90 -4.30 -15.76
C SER A 52 -10.42 -5.47 -14.92
N THR A 53 -9.85 -6.67 -15.07
CA THR A 53 -10.20 -7.83 -14.24
C THR A 53 -9.73 -7.61 -12.81
N PHE A 54 -8.48 -7.17 -12.63
CA PHE A 54 -7.94 -6.86 -11.30
C PHE A 54 -8.80 -5.83 -10.57
N GLU A 55 -9.13 -4.71 -11.25
CA GLU A 55 -9.96 -3.64 -10.68
C GLU A 55 -11.36 -4.14 -10.29
N LYS A 56 -11.97 -4.97 -11.14
CA LYS A 56 -13.28 -5.57 -10.86
C LYS A 56 -13.24 -6.46 -9.62
N GLU A 57 -12.29 -7.39 -9.56
CA GLU A 57 -12.16 -8.32 -8.42
C GLU A 57 -11.83 -7.56 -7.13
N LEU A 58 -10.94 -6.57 -7.20
CA LEU A 58 -10.59 -5.76 -6.04
C LEU A 58 -11.80 -4.97 -5.51
N LYS A 59 -12.62 -4.43 -6.41
CA LYS A 59 -13.86 -3.72 -6.04
C LYS A 59 -14.81 -4.66 -5.29
N LEU A 60 -15.02 -5.89 -5.79
CA LEU A 60 -15.85 -6.89 -5.12
C LEU A 60 -15.30 -7.23 -3.73
N TYR A 61 -13.98 -7.39 -3.61
CA TYR A 61 -13.35 -7.66 -2.33
C TYR A 61 -13.50 -6.51 -1.32
N ILE A 62 -13.29 -5.27 -1.76
CA ILE A 62 -13.48 -4.07 -0.94
C ILE A 62 -14.93 -3.98 -0.44
N GLU A 63 -15.92 -4.21 -1.31
CA GLU A 63 -17.33 -4.18 -0.92
C GLU A 63 -17.67 -5.31 0.06
N LYS A 64 -17.10 -6.51 -0.12
CA LYS A 64 -17.21 -7.61 0.86
C LYS A 64 -16.71 -7.18 2.24
N ILE A 65 -15.52 -6.58 2.33
CA ILE A 65 -14.92 -6.12 3.59
C ILE A 65 -15.79 -5.05 4.27
N LYS A 66 -16.35 -4.12 3.49
CA LYS A 66 -17.25 -3.09 4.00
C LYS A 66 -18.55 -3.68 4.54
N SER A 67 -19.10 -4.68 3.85
CA SER A 67 -20.39 -5.29 4.20
C SER A 67 -20.31 -6.29 5.37
N ASP A 68 -19.16 -6.93 5.58
CA ASP A 68 -18.98 -7.93 6.62
C ASP A 68 -18.37 -7.30 7.89
N PRO A 69 -19.11 -7.21 9.00
CA PRO A 69 -18.60 -6.66 10.26
C PRO A 69 -17.49 -7.53 10.87
N LYS A 70 -17.40 -8.82 10.52
CA LYS A 70 -16.36 -9.73 11.04
C LYS A 70 -14.99 -9.51 10.41
N ILE A 71 -14.92 -8.85 9.25
CA ILE A 71 -13.64 -8.54 8.60
C ILE A 71 -13.13 -7.22 9.15
N GLU A 72 -12.07 -7.27 9.95
CA GLU A 72 -11.61 -6.12 10.73
C GLU A 72 -10.64 -5.20 9.98
N ALA A 73 -10.12 -5.62 8.82
CA ALA A 73 -9.14 -4.84 8.06
C ALA A 73 -9.27 -5.06 6.54
N PHE A 74 -8.82 -4.07 5.77
CA PHE A 74 -8.53 -4.22 4.35
C PHE A 74 -7.14 -4.84 4.21
N ASP A 75 -7.08 -6.17 4.05
CA ASP A 75 -5.82 -6.90 3.92
C ASP A 75 -5.45 -7.10 2.45
N PHE A 76 -4.44 -6.35 2.00
CA PHE A 76 -3.88 -6.41 0.66
C PHE A 76 -2.46 -6.99 0.68
N THR A 77 -2.10 -7.74 1.72
CA THR A 77 -0.73 -8.27 1.90
C THR A 77 -0.25 -8.99 0.64
N ARG A 78 0.93 -8.58 0.17
CA ARG A 78 1.62 -9.06 -1.03
C ARG A 78 0.85 -8.89 -2.34
N PHE A 79 -0.20 -8.07 -2.37
CA PHE A 79 -0.89 -7.80 -3.62
C PHE A 79 0.07 -7.08 -4.57
N ALA A 80 0.13 -7.55 -5.81
CA ALA A 80 0.77 -6.90 -6.92
C ALA A 80 -0.27 -6.05 -7.64
N PHE A 81 -0.27 -4.76 -7.41
CA PHE A 81 -1.13 -3.78 -8.08
C PHE A 81 -0.52 -3.39 -9.42
N PRO A 82 -1.30 -3.40 -10.53
CA PRO A 82 -0.95 -2.64 -11.73
C PRO A 82 -1.11 -1.13 -11.44
N ALA A 83 -1.23 -0.29 -12.47
CA ALA A 83 -1.59 1.12 -12.28
C ALA A 83 -2.96 1.19 -11.58
N PHE A 84 -3.00 1.82 -10.39
CA PHE A 84 -4.21 1.82 -9.56
C PHE A 84 -4.32 3.14 -8.78
N SER A 85 -5.55 3.60 -8.58
CA SER A 85 -5.86 4.81 -7.82
C SER A 85 -6.86 4.52 -6.72
N PHE A 86 -6.51 4.94 -5.51
CA PHE A 86 -7.40 5.08 -4.35
C PHE A 86 -7.79 6.55 -4.13
N HIS A 87 -7.56 7.45 -5.10
CA HIS A 87 -7.75 8.89 -4.95
C HIS A 87 -9.04 9.26 -4.21
N GLY A 88 -8.92 10.11 -3.19
CA GLY A 88 -10.05 10.62 -2.41
C GLY A 88 -10.81 9.57 -1.59
N THR A 89 -10.34 8.32 -1.55
CA THR A 89 -11.02 7.25 -0.80
C THR A 89 -10.85 7.44 0.71
N THR A 90 -11.87 7.10 1.48
CA THR A 90 -11.78 6.99 2.94
C THR A 90 -11.79 5.52 3.35
N PHE A 91 -10.77 5.09 4.08
CA PHE A 91 -10.71 3.78 4.71
C PHE A 91 -11.12 3.88 6.18
N GLU A 92 -12.28 3.30 6.49
CA GLU A 92 -12.88 3.28 7.82
C GLU A 92 -12.26 2.23 8.75
N LYS A 93 -11.62 1.19 8.19
CA LYS A 93 -10.95 0.10 8.91
C LYS A 93 -9.44 0.17 8.67
N PRO A 94 -8.59 -0.48 9.50
CA PRO A 94 -7.17 -0.64 9.21
C PRO A 94 -6.91 -1.13 7.78
N VAL A 95 -5.83 -0.68 7.16
CA VAL A 95 -5.42 -1.09 5.81
C VAL A 95 -4.01 -1.64 5.85
N ILE A 96 -3.82 -2.82 5.27
CA ILE A 96 -2.56 -3.57 5.29
C ILE A 96 -2.09 -3.77 3.85
N PHE A 97 -1.06 -3.01 3.46
CA PHE A 97 -0.28 -3.16 2.23
C PHE A 97 1.07 -3.84 2.50
N LEU A 98 1.15 -4.70 3.53
CA LEU A 98 2.37 -5.39 3.93
C LEU A 98 2.97 -6.12 2.71
N GLN A 99 4.22 -5.81 2.37
CA GLN A 99 4.95 -6.39 1.24
C GLN A 99 4.22 -6.31 -0.11
N SER A 100 3.25 -5.39 -0.25
CA SER A 100 2.55 -5.17 -1.52
C SER A 100 3.45 -4.50 -2.54
N ARG A 101 3.18 -4.70 -3.82
CA ARG A 101 3.97 -4.14 -4.92
C ARG A 101 3.05 -3.34 -5.84
N PHE A 102 3.37 -2.07 -6.07
CA PHE A 102 2.75 -1.25 -7.10
C PHE A 102 3.71 -1.19 -8.29
N VAL A 103 3.37 -1.93 -9.34
CA VAL A 103 4.24 -2.12 -10.52
C VAL A 103 4.31 -0.86 -11.36
N GLU A 104 3.19 -0.14 -11.45
CA GLU A 104 3.07 1.17 -12.10
C GLU A 104 2.77 2.24 -11.04
N ASN A 105 2.48 3.47 -11.48
CA ASN A 105 2.15 4.58 -10.59
C ASN A 105 0.96 4.25 -9.68
N ALA A 106 1.13 4.49 -8.37
CA ALA A 106 0.10 4.33 -7.35
C ALA A 106 -0.41 5.70 -6.87
N ASP A 107 -1.71 5.92 -6.92
CA ASP A 107 -2.30 7.18 -6.50
C ASP A 107 -3.11 7.00 -5.21
N PHE A 108 -2.59 7.54 -4.12
CA PHE A 108 -3.23 7.65 -2.80
C PHE A 108 -3.58 9.10 -2.46
N SER A 109 -3.52 10.02 -3.42
CA SER A 109 -3.73 11.44 -3.15
C SER A 109 -5.13 11.69 -2.60
N GLY A 110 -5.21 12.53 -1.57
CA GLY A 110 -6.48 12.84 -0.89
C GLY A 110 -7.12 11.67 -0.12
N VAL A 111 -6.44 10.53 0.02
CA VAL A 111 -6.96 9.40 0.81
C VAL A 111 -7.04 9.77 2.28
N VAL A 112 -8.06 9.28 2.99
CA VAL A 112 -8.17 9.37 4.45
C VAL A 112 -8.11 7.98 5.05
N PHE A 113 -7.02 7.68 5.76
CA PHE A 113 -6.90 6.47 6.58
C PHE A 113 -7.33 6.79 8.01
N LYS A 114 -8.55 6.38 8.41
CA LYS A 114 -9.06 6.66 9.77
C LYS A 114 -8.39 5.81 10.85
N ASN A 115 -7.81 4.69 10.45
CA ASN A 115 -7.13 3.73 11.30
C ASN A 115 -5.69 3.48 10.80
N MET A 116 -4.99 2.53 11.43
CA MET A 116 -3.63 2.18 11.05
C MET A 116 -3.52 1.90 9.55
N ALA A 117 -2.50 2.48 8.91
CA ALA A 117 -2.15 2.21 7.52
C ALA A 117 -0.74 1.60 7.49
N ASN A 118 -0.67 0.32 7.12
CA ASN A 118 0.57 -0.44 7.16
C ASN A 118 1.10 -0.71 5.74
N PHE A 119 2.14 0.03 5.34
CA PHE A 119 2.89 -0.12 4.10
C PHE A 119 4.24 -0.81 4.31
N GLN A 120 4.46 -1.50 5.44
CA GLN A 120 5.75 -2.12 5.73
C GLN A 120 6.23 -3.03 4.59
N GLY A 121 7.47 -2.83 4.13
CA GLY A 121 8.07 -3.58 3.02
C GLY A 121 7.38 -3.38 1.67
N CYS A 122 6.45 -2.42 1.53
CA CYS A 122 5.78 -2.14 0.28
C CYS A 122 6.75 -1.55 -0.75
N GLU A 123 6.55 -1.91 -2.03
CA GLU A 123 7.32 -1.42 -3.16
C GLU A 123 6.46 -0.53 -4.05
N LEU A 124 6.90 0.72 -4.31
CA LEU A 124 6.29 1.64 -5.28
C LEU A 124 7.27 1.84 -6.43
N LEU A 125 7.21 0.98 -7.44
CA LEU A 125 8.30 0.77 -8.41
C LEU A 125 8.44 1.88 -9.46
N LYS A 126 7.33 2.45 -9.92
CA LYS A 126 7.32 3.60 -10.85
C LYS A 126 7.02 4.93 -10.15
N GLY A 127 6.58 4.83 -8.90
CA GLY A 127 6.33 5.94 -8.00
C GLY A 127 4.92 5.95 -7.44
N GLY A 128 4.62 6.93 -6.60
CA GLY A 128 3.27 7.15 -6.10
C GLY A 128 3.04 8.52 -5.51
N SER A 129 1.78 8.83 -5.23
CA SER A 129 1.40 10.09 -4.58
C SER A 129 0.56 9.80 -3.34
N PHE A 130 0.99 10.35 -2.21
CA PHE A 130 0.25 10.50 -0.97
C PHE A 130 -0.06 11.99 -0.71
N SER A 131 -0.16 12.79 -1.78
CA SER A 131 -0.35 14.23 -1.64
C SER A 131 -1.73 14.52 -1.06
N ARG A 132 -1.81 15.38 -0.04
CA ARG A 132 -3.04 15.71 0.70
C ARG A 132 -3.70 14.49 1.36
N THR A 133 -2.97 13.38 1.54
CA THR A 133 -3.43 12.20 2.28
C THR A 133 -3.46 12.49 3.78
N LYS A 134 -4.46 11.97 4.48
CA LYS A 134 -4.58 12.07 5.94
C LYS A 134 -4.43 10.70 6.60
N PHE A 135 -3.43 10.57 7.46
CA PHE A 135 -3.22 9.42 8.32
C PHE A 135 -3.66 9.76 9.74
N MET A 136 -4.85 9.30 10.15
CA MET A 136 -5.41 9.65 11.45
C MET A 136 -4.81 8.86 12.62
N LYS A 137 -4.23 7.70 12.31
CA LYS A 137 -3.49 6.82 13.23
C LYS A 137 -2.14 6.47 12.60
N MET A 138 -1.38 5.61 13.27
CA MET A 138 -0.04 5.21 12.84
C MET A 138 0.04 4.88 11.34
N ALA A 139 1.00 5.52 10.67
CA ALA A 139 1.36 5.24 9.29
C ALA A 139 2.74 4.56 9.26
N ASN A 140 2.78 3.29 8.85
CA ASN A 140 3.98 2.46 8.89
C ASN A 140 4.53 2.27 7.47
N PHE A 141 5.68 2.86 7.18
CA PHE A 141 6.45 2.74 5.94
C PHE A 141 7.80 2.04 6.16
N ILE A 142 7.93 1.23 7.22
CA ILE A 142 9.18 0.55 7.56
C ILE A 142 9.67 -0.29 6.39
N GLY A 143 10.95 -0.11 6.01
CA GLY A 143 11.58 -0.93 4.97
C GLY A 143 10.95 -0.83 3.58
N THR A 144 10.16 0.22 3.32
CA THR A 144 9.58 0.46 1.99
C THR A 144 10.66 0.74 0.96
N ASN A 145 10.39 0.36 -0.29
CA ASN A 145 11.26 0.67 -1.43
C ASN A 145 10.48 1.47 -2.47
N ILE A 146 10.76 2.77 -2.53
CA ILE A 146 9.95 3.75 -3.23
C ILE A 146 10.82 4.39 -4.30
N ALA A 147 10.36 4.43 -5.55
CA ALA A 147 11.01 5.20 -6.60
C ALA A 147 10.80 6.71 -6.35
N ARG A 148 9.99 7.37 -7.18
CA ARG A 148 9.57 8.76 -6.96
C ARG A 148 8.32 8.83 -6.10
N CYS A 149 8.22 9.77 -5.15
CA CYS A 149 7.01 9.89 -4.34
C CYS A 149 6.70 11.30 -3.85
N TRP A 150 5.42 11.62 -3.76
CA TRP A 150 4.93 12.91 -3.24
C TRP A 150 4.08 12.73 -2.00
N PHE A 151 4.54 13.26 -0.88
CA PHE A 151 3.79 13.43 0.37
C PHE A 151 3.37 14.90 0.57
N ASP A 152 3.30 15.68 -0.52
CA ASP A 152 2.98 17.10 -0.47
C ASP A 152 1.65 17.36 0.25
N GLU A 153 1.68 18.23 1.24
CA GLU A 153 0.53 18.56 2.11
C GLU A 153 -0.09 17.33 2.80
N ALA A 154 0.61 16.20 2.90
CA ALA A 154 0.15 15.05 3.67
C ALA A 154 0.10 15.38 5.16
N GLU A 155 -0.92 14.88 5.85
CA GLU A 155 -1.09 15.09 7.29
C GLU A 155 -0.98 13.75 8.03
N PHE A 156 0.07 13.62 8.84
CA PHE A 156 0.26 12.54 9.80
C PHE A 156 -0.18 13.04 11.17
N LEU A 157 -1.35 12.58 11.64
CA LEU A 157 -1.93 13.03 12.91
C LEU A 157 -1.39 12.23 14.11
N ASP A 158 -0.81 11.07 13.83
CA ASP A 158 -0.18 10.18 14.79
C ASP A 158 1.22 9.80 14.28
N VAL A 159 1.87 8.84 14.94
CA VAL A 159 3.24 8.43 14.62
C VAL A 159 3.39 8.01 13.15
N ALA A 160 4.34 8.64 12.45
CA ALA A 160 4.73 8.28 11.10
C ALA A 160 6.11 7.59 11.13
N VAL A 161 6.19 6.36 10.65
CA VAL A 161 7.41 5.54 10.73
C VAL A 161 7.94 5.26 9.33
N PHE A 162 9.08 5.86 8.99
CA PHE A 162 9.84 5.64 7.77
C PHE A 162 11.17 4.93 8.05
N LYS A 163 11.26 4.19 9.15
CA LYS A 163 12.49 3.48 9.55
C LYS A 163 12.97 2.55 8.42
N SER A 164 14.24 2.65 8.05
CA SER A 164 14.87 1.86 6.98
C SER A 164 14.17 1.98 5.61
N ALA A 165 13.33 3.02 5.40
CA ALA A 165 12.69 3.29 4.12
C ALA A 165 13.73 3.75 3.10
N LYS A 166 13.57 3.31 1.85
CA LYS A 166 14.51 3.59 0.75
C LYS A 166 13.79 4.37 -0.34
N PHE A 167 14.12 5.65 -0.46
CA PHE A 167 13.69 6.52 -1.55
C PHE A 167 14.78 6.48 -2.64
N GLN A 168 14.51 5.76 -3.73
CA GLN A 168 15.48 5.47 -4.78
C GLN A 168 15.68 6.62 -5.77
N ASP A 169 14.73 7.55 -5.79
CA ASP A 169 14.70 8.73 -6.65
C ASP A 169 14.14 9.90 -5.83
N PHE A 170 13.64 10.92 -6.50
CA PHE A 170 13.05 12.11 -5.93
C PHE A 170 11.89 11.86 -4.95
N VAL A 171 11.93 12.48 -3.78
CA VAL A 171 10.82 12.50 -2.83
C VAL A 171 10.50 13.90 -2.33
N HIS A 172 9.21 14.21 -2.29
CA HIS A 172 8.70 15.45 -1.72
C HIS A 172 7.87 15.22 -0.46
N PHE A 173 8.06 16.10 0.51
CA PHE A 173 7.25 16.31 1.72
C PHE A 173 6.88 17.79 1.83
N LEU A 174 6.67 18.49 0.69
CA LEU A 174 6.45 19.94 0.67
C LEU A 174 5.16 20.26 1.46
N GLY A 175 5.27 21.09 2.50
CA GLY A 175 4.13 21.43 3.35
C GLY A 175 3.53 20.26 4.15
N ALA A 176 4.19 19.10 4.20
CA ALA A 176 3.73 17.94 4.97
C ALA A 176 3.71 18.25 6.47
N LYS A 177 2.71 17.74 7.19
CA LYS A 177 2.51 17.98 8.62
C LYS A 177 2.63 16.69 9.41
N PHE A 178 3.66 16.61 10.24
CA PHE A 178 3.86 15.56 11.23
C PHE A 178 3.42 16.09 12.60
N ASN A 179 2.19 15.78 13.01
CA ASN A 179 1.62 16.30 14.26
C ASN A 179 2.02 15.48 15.51
N ASN A 180 2.68 14.34 15.32
CA ASN A 180 3.28 13.51 16.36
C ASN A 180 4.69 13.09 15.89
N ALA A 181 5.30 12.09 16.55
CA ALA A 181 6.64 11.62 16.23
C ALA A 181 6.77 11.18 14.76
N ALA A 182 7.87 11.59 14.12
CA ALA A 182 8.25 11.20 12.77
C ALA A 182 9.61 10.50 12.81
N LEU A 183 9.64 9.21 12.48
CA LEU A 183 10.81 8.36 12.66
C LEU A 183 11.41 8.02 11.29
N PHE A 184 12.54 8.62 10.95
CA PHE A 184 13.30 8.38 9.71
C PHE A 184 14.60 7.61 9.95
N SER A 185 14.77 6.99 11.12
CA SER A 185 16.01 6.30 11.46
C SER A 185 16.38 5.25 10.40
N GLU A 186 17.66 5.17 10.02
CA GLU A 186 18.17 4.26 8.97
C GLU A 186 17.55 4.47 7.57
N ALA A 187 16.76 5.52 7.34
CA ALA A 187 16.19 5.81 6.03
C ALA A 187 17.28 6.30 5.06
N ARG A 188 17.09 6.02 3.78
CA ARG A 188 18.02 6.43 2.72
C ARG A 188 17.30 7.18 1.60
N PHE A 189 17.80 8.35 1.27
CA PHE A 189 17.34 9.23 0.21
C PHE A 189 18.40 9.30 -0.89
N LYS A 190 18.18 8.58 -1.99
CA LYS A 190 19.15 8.51 -3.10
C LYS A 190 19.07 9.69 -4.07
N GLY A 191 17.88 10.22 -4.30
CA GLY A 191 17.66 11.43 -5.10
C GLY A 191 17.29 12.61 -4.20
N ASN A 192 16.91 13.74 -4.81
CA ASN A 192 16.60 14.93 -4.02
C ASN A 192 15.42 14.68 -3.06
N ALA A 193 15.57 15.16 -1.83
CA ALA A 193 14.55 15.11 -0.79
C ALA A 193 14.13 16.53 -0.40
N ASN A 194 12.84 16.86 -0.58
CA ASN A 194 12.34 18.20 -0.29
C ASN A 194 11.38 18.18 0.91
N PHE A 195 11.83 18.71 2.03
CA PHE A 195 11.03 18.96 3.25
C PHE A 195 10.67 20.44 3.40
N GLY A 196 10.69 21.21 2.30
CA GLY A 196 10.31 22.61 2.32
C GLY A 196 8.93 22.81 2.93
N GLU A 197 8.76 23.84 3.76
CA GLU A 197 7.50 24.16 4.45
C GLU A 197 6.93 23.03 5.33
N ALA A 198 7.65 21.92 5.52
CA ALA A 198 7.20 20.82 6.35
C ALA A 198 7.15 21.24 7.82
N THR A 199 6.18 20.73 8.55
CA THR A 199 6.00 20.99 9.98
C THR A 199 6.17 19.71 10.80
N PHE A 200 7.06 19.72 11.79
CA PHE A 200 7.28 18.63 12.75
C PHE A 200 6.89 19.09 14.15
N LYS A 201 5.70 18.74 14.64
CA LYS A 201 5.24 19.14 15.98
C LYS A 201 5.68 18.20 17.11
N GLY A 202 6.00 16.96 16.76
CA GLY A 202 6.56 15.97 17.70
C GLY A 202 8.05 15.76 17.45
N HIS A 203 8.62 14.79 18.17
CA HIS A 203 10.02 14.41 17.98
C HIS A 203 10.27 13.89 16.57
N VAL A 204 11.33 14.39 15.94
CA VAL A 204 11.83 13.88 14.67
C VAL A 204 13.14 13.14 14.91
N HIS A 205 13.23 11.90 14.42
CA HIS A 205 14.43 11.07 14.56
C HIS A 205 15.04 10.82 13.19
N PHE A 206 16.27 11.31 12.99
CA PHE A 206 17.07 11.14 11.77
C PHE A 206 18.34 10.31 12.03
N ASP A 207 18.33 9.48 13.08
CA ASP A 207 19.48 8.64 13.44
C ASP A 207 19.87 7.72 12.28
N ASP A 208 21.16 7.73 11.90
CA ASP A 208 21.68 6.93 10.77
C ASP A 208 20.95 7.15 9.43
N VAL A 209 20.41 8.35 9.19
CA VAL A 209 19.84 8.70 7.88
C VAL A 209 20.94 8.99 6.86
N GLU A 210 20.75 8.52 5.63
CA GLU A 210 21.65 8.80 4.50
C GLU A 210 20.94 9.67 3.45
N PHE A 211 21.57 10.79 3.06
CA PHE A 211 21.15 11.64 1.94
C PHE A 211 22.27 11.66 0.89
N ASP A 212 22.01 11.06 -0.28
CA ASP A 212 23.01 10.92 -1.35
C ASP A 212 22.98 12.11 -2.34
N ASP A 213 21.96 12.97 -2.27
CA ASP A 213 21.76 14.13 -3.14
C ASP A 213 21.17 15.33 -2.37
N ILE A 214 20.74 16.37 -3.08
CA ILE A 214 20.26 17.63 -2.51
C ILE A 214 19.07 17.39 -1.58
N THR A 215 19.20 17.88 -0.34
CA THR A 215 18.10 17.90 0.63
C THR A 215 17.73 19.33 1.01
N VAL A 216 16.45 19.66 0.92
CA VAL A 216 15.92 21.00 1.15
C VAL A 216 15.07 21.01 2.42
N PHE A 217 15.39 21.90 3.35
CA PHE A 217 14.63 22.15 4.59
C PHE A 217 14.12 23.60 4.70
N LEU A 218 14.02 24.31 3.57
CA LEU A 218 13.63 25.72 3.56
C LEU A 218 12.24 25.92 4.16
N TYR A 219 12.10 26.87 5.08
CA TYR A 219 10.84 27.15 5.80
C TYR A 219 10.28 25.97 6.60
N LEU A 220 11.10 24.96 6.92
CA LEU A 220 10.72 23.90 7.85
C LEU A 220 10.43 24.49 9.23
N TYR A 221 9.35 24.05 9.84
CA TYR A 221 8.90 24.51 11.15
C TYR A 221 8.86 23.37 12.18
N CYS A 222 9.54 23.56 13.31
CA CYS A 222 9.47 22.70 14.48
C CYS A 222 9.11 23.57 15.70
N PRO A 223 7.84 23.59 16.17
CA PRO A 223 7.53 24.26 17.43
C PRO A 223 8.29 23.56 18.56
N THR A 224 8.85 24.36 19.46
CA THR A 224 9.52 23.91 20.69
C THR A 224 8.55 23.22 21.64
#